data_AF-A0A8S3YMQ8-F1
#
_entry.id   AF-A0A8S3YMQ8-F1
#
_cell.length_a   1.000
_cell.length_b   1.000
_cell.length_c   1.000
_cell.angle_alpha   90.00
_cell.angle_beta   90.00
_cell.angle_gamma   90.00
#
_symmetry.space_group_name_H-M   'P 1'
#
loop_
_entity.id
_entity.type
_entity.pdbx_description
1 polymer ?
#
loop_
_entity_poly.entity_id
_entity_poly.type
_entity_poly.pdbx_seq_one_letter_code
_entity_poly.pdbx_strand_id
1 'polypeptide(L)'
;MAKWNLAFALLVLATVTAKYSVGCKRTGSAPGSDPNTRDADAKIYACGICGQPITVTLIVTNKFVEPTFELNITVSNKPQRELIYFLEAASVQNPKFRFTAEHYGTLGYMITKINGLAASVSDQTYWQFLEHPSGNSLQLGASTYVPLDNQTIQFNFTTWDNTHA
;
A
#
# COMPACT_ATOMS: atom_id res chain seq x y z
N MET A 1 10.99 -39.24 -6.71
CA MET A 1 12.36 -38.68 -6.71
C MET A 1 12.27 -37.22 -7.06
N ALA A 2 12.54 -36.36 -6.08
CA ALA A 2 12.49 -34.91 -6.23
C ALA A 2 13.62 -34.43 -7.15
N LYS A 3 13.29 -33.57 -8.12
CA LYS A 3 14.27 -32.75 -8.82
C LYS A 3 14.06 -31.31 -8.37
N TRP A 4 14.94 -30.86 -7.49
CA TRP A 4 15.12 -29.45 -7.18
C TRP A 4 15.82 -28.80 -8.37
N ASN A 5 15.16 -27.86 -9.04
CA ASN A 5 15.82 -26.94 -9.96
C ASN A 5 15.93 -25.59 -9.27
N LEU A 6 17.11 -25.33 -8.70
CA LEU A 6 17.62 -23.99 -8.48
C LEU A 6 17.87 -23.35 -9.85
N ALA A 7 17.15 -22.30 -10.20
CA ALA A 7 17.56 -21.38 -11.25
C ALA A 7 17.04 -19.96 -10.97
N PHE A 8 17.93 -19.19 -10.34
CA PHE A 8 18.22 -17.79 -10.60
C PHE A 8 17.05 -16.81 -10.76
N ALA A 9 16.74 -16.16 -9.64
CA ALA A 9 16.14 -14.84 -9.62
C ALA A 9 17.08 -13.84 -10.33
N LEU A 10 16.66 -13.33 -11.49
CA LEU A 10 17.29 -12.17 -12.11
C LEU A 10 16.53 -10.91 -11.67
N LEU A 11 17.13 -10.23 -10.68
CA LEU A 11 16.76 -8.90 -10.24
C LEU A 11 17.24 -7.89 -11.29
N VAL A 12 16.34 -7.11 -11.89
CA VAL A 12 16.73 -5.92 -12.65
C VAL A 12 17.00 -4.81 -11.63
N LEU A 13 18.26 -4.63 -11.26
CA LEU A 13 18.73 -3.49 -10.48
C LEU A 13 18.79 -2.26 -11.39
N ALA A 14 17.75 -1.44 -11.38
CA ALA A 14 17.88 -0.04 -11.77
C ALA A 14 18.51 0.71 -10.59
N THR A 15 19.81 1.01 -10.69
CA THR A 15 20.50 1.87 -9.72
C THR A 15 20.02 3.31 -9.89
N VAL A 16 18.96 3.68 -9.18
CA VAL A 16 18.66 5.09 -8.93
C VAL A 16 19.42 5.47 -7.66
N THR A 17 20.53 6.18 -7.81
CA THR A 17 21.17 6.89 -6.69
C THR A 17 20.28 8.06 -6.29
N ALA A 18 19.18 7.78 -5.59
CA ALA A 18 18.47 8.78 -4.82
C ALA A 18 19.22 8.92 -3.49
N LYS A 19 19.80 10.10 -3.27
CA LYS A 19 20.33 10.49 -1.96
C LYS A 19 19.18 10.35 -0.96
N TYR A 20 19.28 9.35 -0.10
CA TYR A 20 18.39 9.15 1.03
C TYR A 20 18.38 10.43 1.89
N SER A 21 17.24 11.09 1.94
CA SER A 21 16.83 11.80 3.14
C SER A 21 15.54 11.13 3.59
N VAL A 22 15.69 10.05 4.39
CA VAL A 22 14.59 9.52 5.20
C VAL A 22 14.41 10.50 6.35
N GLY A 23 13.87 11.66 6.01
CA GLY A 23 13.46 12.66 6.96
C GLY A 23 11.95 12.76 6.85
N CYS A 24 11.21 12.03 7.68
CA CYS A 24 9.97 12.60 8.21
C CYS A 24 10.38 13.86 8.98
N LYS A 25 10.57 14.98 8.27
CA LYS A 25 10.64 16.28 8.92
C LYS A 25 9.25 16.53 9.47
N ARG A 26 9.06 16.21 10.76
CA ARG A 26 8.04 16.85 11.59
C ARG A 26 8.38 18.33 11.61
N THR A 27 7.84 19.10 10.67
CA THR A 27 7.93 20.56 10.73
C THR A 27 6.99 21.02 11.83
N GLY A 28 7.55 21.14 13.03
CA GLY A 28 6.84 21.54 14.23
C GLY A 28 7.72 21.41 15.46
N SER A 29 8.92 21.99 15.43
CA SER A 29 9.69 22.20 16.66
C SER A 29 10.23 23.62 16.61
N ALA A 30 9.62 24.48 17.43
CA ALA A 30 10.15 25.80 17.72
C ALA A 30 11.60 25.66 18.25
N PRO A 31 12.49 26.64 17.98
CA PRO A 31 13.88 26.53 18.37
C PRO A 31 14.01 26.67 19.89
N GLY A 32 14.44 25.60 20.57
CA GLY A 32 14.85 25.68 21.97
C GLY A 32 14.58 24.47 22.88
N SER A 33 14.38 23.24 22.39
CA SER A 33 14.12 22.11 23.29
C SER A 33 15.40 21.43 23.80
N ASP A 34 15.59 21.54 25.11
CA ASP A 34 16.55 20.85 25.98
C ASP A 34 16.47 19.31 25.78
N PRO A 35 17.62 18.61 25.60
CA PRO A 35 17.66 17.16 25.38
C PRO A 35 17.10 16.31 26.52
N ASN A 36 16.73 16.88 27.67
CA ASN A 36 16.15 16.15 28.81
C ASN A 36 14.64 16.32 28.99
N THR A 37 13.93 16.96 28.06
CA THR A 37 12.47 17.09 28.16
C THR A 37 11.80 15.85 27.57
N ARG A 38 11.27 14.97 28.41
CA ARG A 38 10.35 13.92 27.97
C ARG A 38 9.10 14.61 27.42
N ASP A 39 8.92 14.57 26.11
CA ASP A 39 7.77 15.09 25.38
C ASP A 39 6.48 14.55 26.02
N ALA A 40 5.82 15.37 26.82
CA ALA A 40 4.61 15.02 27.56
C ALA A 40 3.35 15.01 26.67
N ASP A 41 3.50 15.11 25.35
CA ASP A 41 2.38 15.36 24.42
C ASP A 41 2.31 14.38 23.24
N ALA A 42 3.02 13.24 23.33
CA ALA A 42 2.75 12.13 22.42
C ALA A 42 1.35 11.56 22.72
N LYS A 43 0.32 12.04 22.02
CA LYS A 43 -1.04 11.48 22.09
C LYS A 43 -0.97 10.00 21.71
N ILE A 44 -1.05 9.14 22.71
CA ILE A 44 -1.17 7.68 22.55
C ILE A 44 -2.63 7.41 22.19
N TYR A 45 -2.90 6.99 20.97
CA TYR A 45 -4.25 6.55 20.58
C TYR A 45 -4.48 5.12 21.06
N ALA A 46 -5.74 4.67 21.03
CA ALA A 46 -6.13 3.33 21.50
C ALA A 46 -5.37 2.17 20.83
N CYS A 47 -4.69 2.40 19.70
CA CYS A 47 -3.81 1.45 19.03
C CYS A 47 -2.31 1.62 19.34
N GLY A 48 -1.94 2.32 20.42
CA GLY A 48 -0.53 2.58 20.78
C GLY A 48 0.06 3.76 19.99
N ILE A 49 1.26 3.57 19.43
CA ILE A 49 1.92 4.56 18.56
C ILE A 49 1.32 4.45 17.16
N CYS A 50 0.16 5.07 16.97
CA CYS A 50 -0.46 5.29 15.66
C CYS A 50 -0.63 6.79 15.43
N GLY A 51 -0.86 7.22 14.19
CA GLY A 51 -1.11 8.64 13.91
C GLY A 51 -2.53 9.05 14.25
N GLN A 52 -2.84 10.34 14.01
CA GLN A 52 -4.20 10.88 14.16
C GLN A 52 -5.19 10.04 13.34
N PRO A 53 -6.48 10.00 13.73
CA PRO A 53 -7.52 9.41 12.90
C PRO A 53 -7.59 10.12 11.54
N ILE A 54 -7.65 9.32 10.47
CA ILE A 54 -7.76 9.79 9.09
C ILE A 54 -8.88 9.05 8.35
N THR A 55 -9.27 9.62 7.21
CA THR A 55 -10.19 9.04 6.24
C THR A 55 -9.45 8.75 4.95
N VAL A 56 -9.59 7.53 4.41
CA VAL A 56 -8.98 7.12 3.14
C VAL A 56 -10.06 6.57 2.23
N THR A 57 -10.00 6.93 0.95
CA THR A 57 -10.87 6.37 -0.08
C THR A 57 -10.09 5.38 -0.93
N LEU A 58 -10.61 4.16 -1.07
CA LEU A 58 -10.03 3.09 -1.86
C LEU A 58 -10.90 2.88 -3.10
N ILE A 59 -10.30 3.07 -4.27
CA ILE A 59 -10.91 2.74 -5.56
C ILE A 59 -10.27 1.45 -6.06
N VAL A 60 -11.07 0.48 -6.48
CA VAL A 60 -10.57 -0.77 -7.08
C VAL A 60 -11.13 -0.88 -8.47
N THR A 61 -10.28 -0.98 -9.48
CA THR A 61 -10.67 -1.06 -10.88
C THR A 61 -10.06 -2.28 -11.56
N ASN A 62 -10.92 -3.03 -12.24
CA ASN A 62 -10.51 -3.96 -13.29
C ASN A 62 -11.25 -3.58 -14.56
N LYS A 63 -10.51 -3.02 -15.52
CA LYS A 63 -10.97 -2.78 -16.90
C LYS A 63 -10.17 -3.61 -17.92
N PHE A 64 -9.29 -4.47 -17.43
CA PHE A 64 -8.32 -5.22 -18.23
C PHE A 64 -8.85 -6.60 -18.65
N VAL A 65 -9.60 -7.29 -17.79
CA VAL A 65 -10.15 -8.63 -18.06
C VAL A 65 -11.63 -8.70 -17.68
N GLU A 66 -12.44 -9.46 -18.42
CA GLU A 66 -13.84 -9.71 -18.05
C GLU A 66 -13.96 -10.75 -16.92
N PRO A 67 -14.88 -10.58 -15.96
CA PRO A 67 -15.80 -9.46 -15.83
C PRO A 67 -15.11 -8.19 -15.33
N THR A 68 -15.34 -7.08 -16.01
CA THR A 68 -14.89 -5.77 -15.52
C THR A 68 -15.64 -5.36 -14.26
N PHE A 69 -14.98 -4.59 -13.39
CA PHE A 69 -15.61 -4.07 -12.18
C PHE A 69 -14.91 -2.81 -11.66
N GLU A 70 -15.69 -2.02 -10.92
CA GLU A 70 -15.22 -0.86 -10.19
C GLU A 70 -15.90 -0.83 -8.81
N LEU A 71 -15.11 -0.60 -7.76
CA LEU A 71 -15.61 -0.39 -6.41
C LEU A 71 -14.97 0.84 -5.80
N ASN A 72 -15.74 1.55 -4.99
CA ASN A 72 -15.29 2.69 -4.21
C ASN A 72 -15.70 2.48 -2.75
N ILE A 73 -14.72 2.50 -1.84
CA ILE A 73 -14.92 2.32 -0.40
C ILE A 73 -14.21 3.43 0.35
N THR A 74 -14.95 4.22 1.13
CA THR A 74 -14.37 5.19 2.06
C THR A 74 -14.29 4.59 3.46
N VAL A 75 -13.07 4.54 4.00
CA VAL A 75 -12.77 4.10 5.36
C VAL A 75 -12.47 5.33 6.20
N SER A 76 -13.43 5.72 7.04
CA SER A 76 -13.36 6.96 7.82
C SER A 76 -12.93 6.74 9.26
N ASN A 77 -12.30 7.77 9.84
CA ASN A 77 -11.98 7.87 11.27
C ASN A 77 -11.20 6.65 11.79
N LYS A 78 -10.19 6.23 11.04
CA LYS A 78 -9.29 5.14 11.43
C LYS A 78 -7.92 5.70 11.78
N PRO A 79 -7.24 5.18 12.82
CA PRO A 79 -5.90 5.62 13.15
C PRO A 79 -4.96 5.51 11.95
N GLN A 80 -4.17 6.54 11.68
CA GLN A 80 -3.22 6.53 10.59
C GLN A 80 -2.16 5.45 10.84
N ARG A 81 -2.11 4.49 9.91
CA ARG A 81 -1.29 3.28 9.87
C ARG A 81 -1.01 2.92 8.41
N GLU A 82 -0.28 1.84 8.18
CA GLU A 82 0.04 1.32 6.86
C GLU A 82 -1.22 0.93 6.06
N LEU A 83 -1.15 1.03 4.74
CA LEU A 83 -2.27 0.84 3.81
C LEU A 83 -2.98 -0.51 4.01
N ILE A 84 -2.26 -1.57 4.37
CA ILE A 84 -2.86 -2.88 4.63
C ILE A 84 -3.92 -2.84 5.74
N TYR A 85 -3.75 -2.00 6.76
CA TYR A 85 -4.75 -1.80 7.82
C TYR A 85 -6.06 -1.22 7.27
N PHE A 86 -5.97 -0.31 6.29
CA PHE A 86 -7.15 0.25 5.63
C PHE A 86 -7.83 -0.75 4.71
N LEU A 87 -7.07 -1.67 4.08
CA LEU A 87 -7.64 -2.77 3.30
C LEU A 87 -8.40 -3.75 4.22
N GLU A 88 -7.82 -4.11 5.37
CA GLU A 88 -8.49 -4.93 6.38
C GLU A 88 -9.81 -4.27 6.83
N ALA A 89 -9.76 -2.98 7.18
CA ALA A 89 -10.94 -2.23 7.59
C ALA A 89 -12.01 -2.16 6.49
N ALA A 90 -11.62 -1.92 5.23
CA ALA A 90 -12.52 -1.93 4.08
C ALA A 90 -13.19 -3.29 3.89
N SER A 91 -12.45 -4.39 4.11
CA SER A 91 -12.98 -5.75 3.95
C SER A 91 -14.02 -6.12 5.02
N VAL A 92 -13.90 -5.53 6.21
CA VAL A 92 -14.90 -5.67 7.28
C VAL A 92 -16.12 -4.79 7.00
N GLN A 93 -15.90 -3.57 6.50
CA GLN A 93 -16.97 -2.60 6.24
C GLN A 93 -17.83 -2.96 5.03
N ASN A 94 -17.23 -3.50 3.96
CA ASN A 94 -17.93 -3.79 2.72
C ASN A 94 -17.67 -5.24 2.26
N PRO A 95 -18.67 -6.13 2.32
CA PRO A 95 -18.49 -7.54 1.95
C PRO A 95 -18.19 -7.74 0.46
N LYS A 96 -18.44 -6.73 -0.38
CA LYS A 96 -18.06 -6.75 -1.80
C LYS A 96 -16.58 -6.47 -2.01
N PHE A 97 -15.86 -5.94 -1.01
CA PHE A 97 -14.43 -5.77 -1.05
C PHE A 97 -13.77 -6.90 -0.27
N ARG A 98 -13.05 -7.78 -0.97
CA ARG A 98 -12.30 -8.88 -0.39
C ARG A 98 -10.94 -8.93 -1.05
N PHE A 99 -9.89 -9.07 -0.26
CA PHE A 99 -8.54 -9.20 -0.80
C PHE A 99 -7.82 -10.42 -0.22
N THR A 100 -6.78 -10.86 -0.91
CA THR A 100 -5.80 -11.81 -0.41
C THR A 100 -4.44 -11.15 -0.45
N ALA A 101 -3.67 -11.35 0.61
CA ALA A 101 -2.30 -10.91 0.69
C ALA A 101 -1.41 -12.07 1.11
N GLU A 102 -0.21 -12.11 0.56
CA GLU A 102 0.81 -13.12 0.86
C GLU A 102 2.03 -12.44 1.44
N HIS A 103 2.63 -13.07 2.45
CA HIS A 103 3.80 -12.54 3.14
C HIS A 103 5.09 -12.93 2.44
N TYR A 104 5.93 -11.94 2.12
CA TYR A 104 7.20 -12.10 1.43
C TYR A 104 8.36 -11.60 2.29
N GLY A 105 8.79 -12.41 3.27
CA GLY A 105 9.99 -12.16 4.05
C GLY A 105 10.15 -10.71 4.50
N THR A 106 11.22 -10.04 4.06
CA THR A 106 11.54 -8.66 4.43
C THR A 106 10.73 -7.60 3.68
N LEU A 107 9.96 -7.96 2.65
CA LEU A 107 9.14 -7.04 1.86
C LEU A 107 7.75 -6.81 2.47
N GLY A 108 7.32 -7.70 3.37
CA GLY A 108 5.99 -7.67 3.98
C GLY A 108 4.92 -8.32 3.10
N TYR A 109 3.67 -7.89 3.26
CA TYR A 109 2.53 -8.42 2.55
C TYR A 109 2.32 -7.77 1.18
N MET A 110 2.28 -8.62 0.15
CA MET A 110 1.90 -8.26 -1.21
C MET A 110 0.43 -8.60 -1.44
N ILE A 111 -0.33 -7.69 -2.07
CA ILE A 111 -1.73 -7.94 -2.43
C ILE A 111 -1.76 -8.76 -3.71
N THR A 112 -2.22 -10.00 -3.62
CA THR A 112 -2.19 -10.97 -4.73
C THR A 112 -3.56 -11.17 -5.38
N LYS A 113 -4.65 -10.79 -4.71
CA LYS A 113 -6.01 -10.95 -5.23
C LYS A 113 -6.92 -9.89 -4.67
N ILE A 114 -7.81 -9.33 -5.50
CA ILE A 114 -8.93 -8.52 -5.05
C ILE A 114 -10.19 -9.01 -5.77
N ASN A 115 -11.26 -9.23 -5.01
CA ASN A 115 -12.57 -9.66 -5.48
C ASN A 115 -12.57 -10.91 -6.38
N GLY A 116 -11.70 -11.87 -6.05
CA GLY A 116 -11.58 -13.12 -6.80
C GLY A 116 -10.58 -13.08 -7.94
N LEU A 117 -10.18 -11.89 -8.41
CA LEU A 117 -9.23 -11.72 -9.51
C LEU A 117 -7.78 -11.67 -8.98
N ALA A 118 -7.01 -12.71 -9.32
CA ALA A 118 -5.63 -12.89 -8.89
C ALA A 118 -4.64 -12.25 -9.86
N ALA A 119 -3.56 -11.68 -9.30
CA ALA A 119 -2.34 -11.39 -10.03
C ALA A 119 -1.68 -12.71 -10.48
N SER A 120 -0.97 -12.67 -11.59
CA SER A 120 -0.36 -13.85 -12.21
C SER A 120 0.98 -13.50 -12.82
N VAL A 121 2.02 -14.22 -12.41
CA VAL A 121 3.36 -14.06 -12.99
C VAL A 121 3.39 -14.59 -14.43
N SER A 122 2.68 -15.70 -14.72
CA SER A 122 2.63 -16.25 -16.08
C SER A 122 1.93 -15.30 -17.05
N ASP A 123 0.88 -14.64 -16.58
CA ASP A 123 0.06 -13.74 -17.41
C ASP A 123 0.52 -12.28 -17.29
N GLN A 124 1.61 -12.05 -16.55
CA GLN A 124 2.22 -10.73 -16.32
C GLN A 124 1.28 -9.69 -15.69
N THR A 125 0.27 -10.15 -14.94
CA THR A 125 -0.75 -9.29 -14.34
C THR A 125 -0.50 -9.02 -12.86
N TYR A 126 -0.89 -7.83 -12.42
CA TYR A 126 -0.72 -7.40 -11.03
C TYR A 126 -1.72 -6.32 -10.63
N TRP A 127 -1.80 -6.07 -9.31
CA TRP A 127 -2.53 -4.95 -8.72
C TRP A 127 -1.60 -3.77 -8.51
N GLN A 128 -1.71 -2.76 -9.37
CA GLN A 128 -0.94 -1.52 -9.27
C GLN A 128 -1.60 -0.55 -8.29
N PHE A 129 -0.81 0.10 -7.42
CA PHE A 129 -1.31 1.11 -6.50
C PHE A 129 -0.99 2.50 -7.04
N LEU A 130 -2.02 3.31 -7.19
CA LEU A 130 -1.95 4.64 -7.78
C LEU A 130 -2.51 5.68 -6.82
N GLU A 131 -1.91 6.85 -6.80
CA GLU A 131 -2.54 8.04 -6.25
C GLU A 131 -3.61 8.55 -7.22
N HIS A 132 -4.82 8.81 -6.72
CA HIS A 132 -5.89 9.40 -7.51
C HIS A 132 -6.08 10.87 -7.11
N PRO A 133 -6.28 11.80 -8.06
CA PRO A 133 -6.47 11.59 -9.50
C PRO A 133 -5.17 11.64 -10.34
N SER A 134 -4.01 11.82 -9.71
CA SER A 134 -2.75 12.07 -10.43
C SER A 134 -2.32 10.90 -11.33
N GLY A 135 -2.69 9.66 -10.98
CA GLY A 135 -2.27 8.45 -11.67
C GLY A 135 -0.83 8.05 -11.35
N ASN A 136 -0.17 8.74 -10.40
CA ASN A 136 1.20 8.42 -10.01
C ASN A 136 1.25 7.10 -9.27
N SER A 137 2.19 6.22 -9.63
CA SER A 137 2.40 4.96 -8.91
C SER A 137 2.93 5.23 -7.49
N LEU A 138 2.31 4.58 -6.51
CA LEU A 138 2.83 4.55 -5.14
C LEU A 138 4.12 3.71 -5.12
N GLN A 139 5.17 4.25 -4.50
CA GLN A 139 6.51 3.65 -4.51
C GLN A 139 6.71 2.61 -3.38
N LEU A 140 5.74 2.43 -2.50
CA LEU A 140 5.81 1.52 -1.35
C LEU A 140 4.66 0.51 -1.40
N GLY A 141 4.93 -0.69 -0.90
CA GLY A 141 3.93 -1.75 -0.76
C GLY A 141 2.92 -1.48 0.37
N ALA A 142 1.87 -2.31 0.43
CA ALA A 142 0.76 -2.12 1.37
C ALA A 142 1.18 -2.21 2.85
N SER A 143 2.27 -2.93 3.15
CA SER A 143 2.82 -3.08 4.51
C SER A 143 3.71 -1.92 4.94
N THR A 144 3.93 -0.91 4.11
CA THR A 144 4.89 0.18 4.41
C THR A 144 4.34 1.54 4.03
N TYR A 145 3.52 1.62 2.98
CA TYR A 145 2.88 2.87 2.60
C TYR A 145 1.92 3.33 3.70
N VAL A 146 2.07 4.55 4.21
CA VAL A 146 1.16 5.15 5.19
C VAL A 146 0.35 6.25 4.48
N PRO A 147 -0.97 6.06 4.28
CA PRO A 147 -1.80 7.05 3.61
C PRO A 147 -1.91 8.38 4.37
N LEU A 148 -2.20 9.45 3.63
CA LEU A 148 -2.55 10.77 4.19
C LEU A 148 -4.06 10.89 4.42
N ASP A 149 -4.46 11.86 5.25
CA ASP A 149 -5.88 12.16 5.45
C ASP A 149 -6.55 12.64 4.16
N ASN A 150 -7.75 12.12 3.92
CA ASN A 150 -8.57 12.31 2.72
C ASN A 150 -7.91 11.87 1.42
N GLN A 151 -6.84 11.06 1.49
CA GLN A 151 -6.20 10.53 0.31
C GLN A 151 -7.10 9.51 -0.40
N THR A 152 -7.08 9.55 -1.74
CA THR A 152 -7.70 8.52 -2.58
C THR A 152 -6.63 7.66 -3.23
N ILE A 153 -6.69 6.36 -2.99
CA ILE A 153 -5.75 5.37 -3.52
C ILE A 153 -6.52 4.43 -4.44
N GLN A 154 -6.02 4.25 -5.65
CA GLN A 154 -6.58 3.35 -6.64
C GLN A 154 -5.75 2.07 -6.77
N PHE A 155 -6.42 0.93 -6.73
CA PHE A 155 -5.91 -0.39 -7.03
C PHE A 155 -6.37 -0.74 -8.45
N ASN A 156 -5.47 -0.67 -9.41
CA ASN A 156 -5.76 -0.96 -10.81
C ASN A 156 -5.21 -2.34 -11.19
N PHE A 157 -6.07 -3.24 -11.69
CA PHE A 157 -5.61 -4.49 -12.28
C PHE A 157 -5.05 -4.22 -13.67
N THR A 158 -3.79 -4.57 -13.88
CA THR A 158 -3.06 -4.25 -15.11
C THR A 158 -1.96 -5.27 -15.39
N THR A 159 -1.23 -5.08 -16.47
CA THR A 159 -0.09 -5.91 -16.89
C THR A 159 1.20 -5.08 -16.99
N TRP A 160 2.35 -5.74 -16.86
CA TRP A 160 3.64 -5.16 -17.28
C TRP A 160 4.07 -5.64 -18.67
N ASP A 161 3.23 -6.44 -19.33
CA ASP A 161 3.40 -6.82 -20.72
C ASP A 161 3.24 -5.59 -21.61
N ASN A 162 4.28 -5.27 -22.36
CA ASN A 162 4.33 -4.14 -23.27
C ASN A 162 3.53 -4.37 -24.56
N THR A 163 2.92 -5.55 -24.75
CA THR A 163 2.08 -5.82 -25.92
C THR A 163 0.64 -5.28 -25.80
N HIS A 164 0.23 -4.79 -24.63
CA HIS A 164 -1.11 -4.27 -24.36
C HIS A 164 -1.13 -2.80 -23.88
N ALA A 165 -0.01 -2.09 -24.01
CA ALA A 165 0.17 -0.69 -23.59
C ALA A 165 -0.23 0.32 -24.68
#